data_AF-A0A7W6FRB8-F1
#
_entry.id   AF-A0A7W6FRB8-F1
#
_cell.length_a   1.000
_cell.length_b   1.000
_cell.length_c   1.000
_cell.angle_alpha   90.00
_cell.angle_beta   90.00
_cell.angle_gamma   90.00
#
_symmetry.space_group_name_H-M   'P 1'
#
loop_
_entity.id
_entity.type
_entity.pdbx_description
1 polymer ?
#
loop_
_entity_poly.entity_id
_entity_poly.type
_entity_poly.pdbx_seq_one_letter_code
_entity_poly.pdbx_strand_id
1 'polypeptide(L)' 'MSNEKEAAPSDFDFVFVKHGWRGVENFFGARTAVNKRWLQERGADRLKDLRARFRKGDAAALSEVTNDG' A
#
# COMPACT_ATOMS: atom_id res chain seq x y z
N MET A 1 8.80 -11.57 18.85
CA MET A 1 8.71 -12.17 17.50
C MET A 1 8.82 -11.06 16.48
N SER A 2 9.90 -11.08 15.68
CA SER A 2 10.25 -10.01 14.74
C SER A 2 9.69 -10.36 13.36
N ASN A 3 8.62 -9.69 12.91
CA ASN A 3 8.14 -9.73 11.50
C ASN A 3 9.10 -8.98 10.54
N GLU A 4 10.38 -8.89 10.87
CA GLU A 4 11.37 -8.11 10.10
C GLU A 4 11.77 -8.79 8.79
N LYS A 5 11.31 -10.01 8.49
CA LYS A 5 11.68 -10.71 7.25
C LYS A 5 10.56 -10.89 6.23
N GLU A 6 9.34 -10.49 6.54
CA GLU A 6 8.22 -10.68 5.61
C GLU A 6 8.24 -9.63 4.50
N ALA A 7 8.28 -10.08 3.26
CA ALA A 7 8.07 -9.23 2.09
C ALA A 7 6.70 -8.55 2.17
N ALA A 8 6.57 -7.40 1.49
CA ALA A 8 5.27 -6.75 1.36
C ALA A 8 4.23 -7.71 0.75
N PRO A 9 3.05 -7.87 1.38
CA PRO A 9 1.96 -8.64 0.80
C PRO A 9 1.56 -8.14 -0.59
N SER A 10 1.11 -9.02 -1.48
CA SER A 10 0.67 -8.66 -2.85
C SER A 10 -0.37 -7.54 -2.87
N ASP A 11 -1.28 -7.57 -1.90
CA ASP A 11 -2.44 -6.68 -1.85
C ASP A 11 -2.10 -5.33 -1.19
N PHE A 12 -0.86 -5.13 -0.74
CA PHE A 12 -0.45 -3.92 -0.01
C PHE A 12 -0.73 -2.65 -0.80
N ASP A 13 -0.37 -2.63 -2.09
CA ASP A 13 -0.52 -1.47 -2.97
C ASP A 13 -1.98 -1.07 -3.11
N PHE A 14 -2.85 -2.06 -3.36
CA PHE A 14 -4.30 -1.89 -3.43
C PHE A 14 -4.87 -1.31 -2.13
N VAL A 15 -4.53 -1.92 -0.98
CA VAL A 15 -5.02 -1.49 0.32
C VAL A 15 -4.54 -0.07 0.63
N PHE A 16 -3.27 0.24 0.35
CA PHE A 16 -2.72 1.57 0.57
C PHE A 16 -3.40 2.63 -0.32
N VAL A 17 -3.55 2.38 -1.62
CA VAL A 17 -4.17 3.34 -2.55
C VAL A 17 -5.63 3.58 -2.18
N LYS A 18 -6.41 2.50 -2.01
CA LYS A 18 -7.85 2.57 -1.74
C LYS A 18 -8.17 3.05 -0.33
N HIS A 19 -7.57 2.44 0.69
CA HIS A 19 -7.94 2.64 2.10
C HIS A 19 -6.95 3.51 2.88
N GLY A 20 -5.72 3.68 2.38
CA GLY A 20 -4.72 4.53 3.02
C GLY A 20 -4.06 3.89 4.22
N TRP A 21 -3.34 4.72 4.98
CA TRP A 21 -2.53 4.24 6.10
C TRP A 21 -3.34 3.49 7.16
N ARG A 22 -4.49 4.04 7.56
CA ARG A 22 -5.39 3.38 8.52
C ARG A 22 -5.95 2.06 7.98
N GLY A 23 -6.16 1.97 6.68
CA GLY A 23 -6.54 0.72 6.01
C GLY A 23 -5.45 -0.33 6.10
N VAL A 24 -4.19 0.06 5.85
CA VAL A 24 -3.02 -0.82 5.99
C VAL A 24 -2.88 -1.31 7.43
N GLU A 25 -2.98 -0.43 8.42
CA GLU A 25 -2.89 -0.81 9.84
C GLU A 25 -3.99 -1.80 10.25
N ASN A 26 -5.22 -1.57 9.81
CA ASN A 26 -6.35 -2.45 10.12
C ASN A 26 -6.30 -3.79 9.37
N PHE A 27 -5.88 -3.79 8.10
CA PHE A 27 -5.93 -4.98 7.26
C PHE A 27 -4.77 -5.94 7.54
N PHE A 28 -3.55 -5.43 7.68
CA PHE A 28 -2.37 -6.27 7.87
C PHE A 28 -1.99 -6.44 9.34
N GLY A 29 -2.45 -5.57 10.25
CA GLY A 29 -2.13 -5.66 11.68
C GLY A 29 -0.64 -5.54 12.02
N ALA A 30 0.20 -5.22 11.04
CA ALA A 30 1.64 -5.14 11.21
C ALA A 30 2.07 -3.82 11.87
N ARG A 31 3.24 -3.85 12.52
CA ARG A 31 3.82 -2.66 13.17
C ARG A 31 4.04 -1.56 12.15
N THR A 32 3.85 -0.29 12.56
CA THR A 32 4.09 0.90 11.73
C THR A 32 5.44 0.86 11.00
N ALA A 33 6.51 0.38 11.65
CA ALA A 33 7.83 0.25 11.02
C ALA A 33 7.85 -0.74 9.84
N VAL A 34 7.14 -1.88 9.97
CA VAL A 34 7.01 -2.89 8.91
C VAL A 34 6.19 -2.34 7.75
N ASN A 35 5.04 -1.70 8.04
CA ASN A 35 4.21 -1.06 7.01
C ASN A 35 4.98 0.03 6.24
N LYS A 36 5.82 0.80 6.94
CA LYS A 36 6.65 1.83 6.33
C LYS A 36 7.70 1.21 5.41
N ARG A 37 8.31 0.09 5.83
CA ARG A 37 9.26 -0.65 5.01
C ARG A 37 8.60 -1.19 3.74
N TRP A 38 7.46 -1.86 3.86
CA TRP A 38 6.69 -2.34 2.71
C TRP A 38 6.35 -1.21 1.73
N LEU A 39 5.94 -0.04 2.24
CA LEU A 39 5.70 1.13 1.39
C LEU A 39 6.95 1.57 0.63
N GLN A 40 8.14 1.50 1.23
CA GLN A 40 9.40 1.80 0.54
C GLN A 40 9.73 0.74 -0.51
N GLU A 41 9.63 -0.55 -0.16
CA GLU A 41 9.89 -1.69 -1.06
C GLU A 41 9.02 -1.64 -2.33
N ARG A 42 7.77 -1.20 -2.20
CA ARG A 42 6.79 -1.12 -3.29
C ARG A 42 6.80 0.20 -4.07
N GLY A 43 7.69 1.13 -3.73
CA GLY A 43 7.77 2.45 -4.37
C GLY A 43 6.82 3.46 -3.74
N ALA A 44 7.25 4.03 -2.61
CA ALA A 44 6.43 4.92 -1.78
C ALA A 44 5.85 6.11 -2.53
N ASP A 45 6.62 6.74 -3.41
CA ASP A 45 6.19 7.97 -4.10
C ASP A 45 5.15 7.68 -5.18
N ARG A 46 5.32 6.58 -5.94
CA ARG A 46 4.31 6.08 -6.87
C ARG A 46 2.99 5.82 -6.14
N LEU A 47 3.02 5.08 -5.03
CA LEU A 47 1.80 4.74 -4.29
C LEU A 47 1.11 5.95 -3.65
N LYS A 48 1.88 6.95 -3.19
CA LYS A 48 1.32 8.23 -2.70
C LYS A 48 0.66 9.02 -3.82
N ASP A 49 1.26 9.06 -5.02
CA ASP A 49 0.68 9.73 -6.18
C ASP A 49 -0.63 9.05 -6.63
N LEU A 50 -0.62 7.72 -6.77
CA LEU A 50 -1.82 6.94 -7.09
C LEU A 50 -2.92 7.14 -6.07
N ARG A 51 -2.59 7.17 -4.78
CA ARG A 51 -3.56 7.52 -3.73
C ARG A 51 -4.09 8.94 -3.87
N ALA A 52 -3.23 9.91 -4.21
CA ALA A 52 -3.66 11.29 -4.42
C ALA A 52 -4.61 11.42 -5.61
N ARG A 53 -4.31 10.74 -6.72
CA ARG A 53 -5.18 10.64 -7.91
C ARG A 53 -6.51 9.97 -7.56
N PHE A 54 -6.49 8.83 -6.88
CA PHE A 54 -7.70 8.12 -6.43
C PHE A 54 -8.59 9.01 -5.55
N ARG A 55 -8.02 9.75 -4.60
CA ARG A 55 -8.77 10.70 -3.75
C ARG A 55 -9.39 11.87 -4.53
N LYS A 56 -8.89 12.17 -5.73
CA LYS A 56 -9.46 13.18 -6.65
C LYS A 56 -10.53 12.59 -7.59
N GLY A 57 -10.86 11.30 -7.45
CA GLY A 57 -11.88 10.63 -8.26
C GLY A 57 -11.34 9.88 -9.48
N ASP A 58 -10.01 9.82 -9.66
CA ASP A 58 -9.41 9.00 -10.70
C ASP A 58 -9.44 7.52 -10.30
N ALA A 59 -10.47 6.80 -10.73
CA ALA A 59 -10.63 5.38 -10.47
C ALA A 59 -9.56 4.52 -11.17
N ALA A 60 -8.93 5.01 -12.26
CA ALA A 60 -7.90 4.28 -12.98
C ALA A 60 -6.62 4.11 -12.14
N ALA A 61 -6.36 5.02 -11.19
CA ALA A 61 -5.26 4.90 -10.25
C ALA A 61 -5.31 3.60 -9.42
N LEU A 62 -6.50 3.03 -9.19
CA LEU A 62 -6.66 1.75 -8.50
C LEU A 62 -6.37 0.56 -9.45
N SER A 63 -6.73 0.68 -10.73
CA SER A 63 -6.40 -0.34 -11.73
C SER A 63 -4.89 -0.48 -11.94
N GLU A 64 -4.14 0.61 -11.81
CA GLU A 64 -2.67 0.62 -11.93
C GLU A 64 -1.93 -0.20 -10.85
N VAL A 65 -2.57 -0.49 -9.71
CA VAL A 65 -2.00 -1.35 -8.66
C VAL A 65 -2.54 -2.78 -8.69
N THR A 66 -3.51 -3.07 -9.56
CA THR A 66 -4.16 -4.40 -9.63
C THR A 66 -3.61 -5.28 -10.76
N ASN A 67 -2.67 -4.78 -11.58
CA ASN A 67 -2.21 -5.43 -12.82
C ASN A 67 -0.84 -6.12 -12.76
N ASP A 68 -0.22 -6.27 -11.57
CA ASP A 68 1.02 -7.06 -11.43
C ASP A 68 0.71 -8.53 -11.10
N GLY A 69 0.01 -9.20 -12.01
CA GLY A 69 -0.24 -10.65 -12.02
C GLY A 69 0.34 -11.31 -13.26
#